data_AF-A0A7S1WHQ6-F1
#
_entry.id   AF-A0A7S1WHQ6-F1
#
_cell.length_a   1.000
_cell.length_b   1.000
_cell.length_c   1.000
_cell.angle_alpha   90.00
_cell.angle_beta   90.00
_cell.angle_gamma   90.00
#
_symmetry.space_group_name_H-M   'P 1'
#
loop_
_entity.id
_entity.type
_entity.pdbx_description
1 polymer ?
#
loop_
_entity_poly.entity_id
_entity_poly.type
_entity_poly.pdbx_seq_one_letter_code
_entity_poly.pdbx_strand_id
1 'polypeptide(L)'
;MAQAAASGSAGRQPAGRSGPRAPRSGRGGRGRGVEQQEESSEEKSERLLQEWMKKTGSKQCPRCKTGVTKEDIARQRGQRAECHKMICRNCAARFCFKCLAVLTPTSSCGCTPDDHGFIDPRTGCFVQHMQQR
;
A
#
# COMPACT_ATOMS: atom_id res chain seq x y z
N MET A 1 -28.86 -14.89 -49.30
CA MET A 1 -27.77 -14.18 -49.98
C MET A 1 -26.46 -14.50 -49.25
N ALA A 2 -25.43 -14.92 -50.01
CA ALA A 2 -23.98 -15.05 -49.72
C ALA A 2 -23.53 -15.61 -48.35
N GLN A 3 -22.92 -16.79 -48.20
CA GLN A 3 -21.63 -17.33 -48.70
C GLN A 3 -20.34 -16.59 -48.30
N ALA A 4 -19.31 -17.40 -48.01
CA ALA A 4 -17.86 -17.18 -47.81
C ALA A 4 -17.39 -17.08 -46.33
N ALA A 5 -16.66 -18.01 -45.71
CA ALA A 5 -15.49 -18.86 -46.06
C ALA A 5 -14.11 -18.17 -45.90
N ALA A 6 -13.15 -19.00 -45.45
CA ALA A 6 -11.67 -18.86 -45.51
C ALA A 6 -10.98 -18.02 -44.40
N SER A 7 -9.75 -18.31 -43.94
CA SER A 7 -8.78 -19.40 -44.10
C SER A 7 -7.49 -18.99 -43.36
N GLY A 8 -6.75 -19.95 -42.81
CA GLY A 8 -5.27 -19.93 -42.67
C GLY A 8 -4.67 -18.94 -41.64
N SER A 9 -3.49 -19.16 -41.06
CA SER A 9 -2.38 -20.00 -41.47
C SER A 9 -1.49 -20.31 -40.27
N ALA A 10 -1.01 -21.55 -40.23
CA ALA A 10 0.04 -22.02 -39.36
C ALA A 10 1.39 -21.33 -39.66
N GLY A 11 2.13 -20.99 -38.61
CA GLY A 11 3.56 -20.67 -38.67
C GLY A 11 4.34 -21.62 -37.76
N ARG A 12 5.07 -22.56 -38.37
CA ARG A 12 5.96 -23.53 -37.70
C ARG A 12 7.42 -23.04 -37.75
N GLN A 13 8.09 -23.11 -36.59
CA GLN A 13 9.46 -23.62 -36.32
C GLN A 13 10.68 -22.85 -36.93
N PRO A 14 11.96 -23.05 -36.47
CA PRO A 14 12.50 -24.08 -35.56
C PRO A 14 13.50 -23.61 -34.47
N ALA A 15 13.98 -24.63 -33.76
CA ALA A 15 14.91 -24.71 -32.65
C ALA A 15 16.27 -24.00 -32.80
N GLY A 16 16.70 -23.36 -31.71
CA GLY A 16 18.07 -22.97 -31.42
C GLY A 16 18.72 -23.94 -30.42
N ARG A 17 19.84 -24.50 -30.86
CA ARG A 17 20.63 -25.59 -30.27
C ARG A 17 21.41 -25.22 -29.00
N SER A 18 21.46 -26.20 -28.09
CA SER A 18 22.66 -26.80 -27.49
C SER A 18 23.68 -25.93 -26.75
N GLY A 19 23.82 -26.19 -25.45
CA GLY A 19 25.14 -26.25 -24.80
C GLY A 19 25.12 -26.05 -23.27
N PRO A 20 25.34 -27.10 -22.45
CA PRO A 20 25.66 -26.93 -21.05
C PRO A 20 27.13 -26.51 -20.90
N ARG A 21 27.39 -25.33 -20.32
CA ARG A 21 28.74 -24.96 -19.86
C ARG A 21 28.95 -25.48 -18.44
N ALA A 22 29.89 -26.42 -18.33
CA ALA A 22 30.42 -26.97 -17.09
C ALA A 22 31.09 -25.88 -16.21
N PRO A 23 31.18 -26.11 -14.89
CA PRO A 23 31.53 -25.09 -13.90
C PRO A 23 33.04 -24.79 -13.89
N ARG A 24 33.39 -23.49 -13.79
CA ARG A 24 34.75 -23.07 -13.45
C ARG A 24 34.91 -23.12 -11.94
N SER A 25 35.74 -24.04 -11.47
CA SER A 25 36.25 -24.16 -10.11
C SER A 25 37.08 -22.92 -9.73
N GLY A 26 36.39 -21.91 -9.20
CA GLY A 26 37.01 -20.78 -8.53
C GLY A 26 37.50 -21.18 -7.14
N ARG A 27 38.83 -21.19 -6.98
CA ARG A 27 39.56 -21.43 -5.75
C ARG A 27 39.18 -20.44 -4.63
N GLY A 28 38.99 -20.98 -3.42
CA GLY A 28 39.50 -20.41 -2.18
C GLY A 28 39.08 -18.99 -1.80
N GLY A 29 37.82 -18.81 -1.41
CA GLY A 29 37.39 -17.68 -0.59
C GLY A 29 37.35 -18.10 0.88
N ARG A 30 38.28 -17.58 1.66
CA ARG A 30 38.42 -17.76 3.11
C ARG A 30 37.08 -17.47 3.80
N GLY A 31 36.71 -18.33 4.74
CA GLY A 31 35.48 -18.20 5.52
C GLY A 31 35.31 -16.79 6.07
N ARG A 32 34.29 -16.09 5.57
CA ARG A 32 33.61 -15.08 6.38
C ARG A 32 32.72 -15.87 7.30
N GLY A 33 33.04 -15.83 8.60
CA GLY A 33 32.12 -16.28 9.63
C GLY A 33 30.78 -15.64 9.34
N VAL A 34 29.77 -16.49 9.15
CA VAL A 34 28.38 -16.05 9.16
C VAL A 34 28.14 -15.70 10.63
N GLU A 35 28.45 -14.45 10.99
CA GLU A 35 27.94 -13.84 12.21
C GLU A 35 26.42 -13.89 12.07
N GLN A 36 25.83 -14.96 12.61
CA GLN A 36 24.41 -15.02 12.86
C GLN A 36 24.16 -13.95 13.91
N GLN A 37 23.87 -12.73 13.47
CA GLN A 37 23.33 -11.69 14.31
C GLN A 37 22.02 -12.26 14.87
N GLU A 38 22.03 -12.58 16.16
CA GLU A 38 20.82 -12.88 16.92
C GLU A 38 19.96 -11.61 16.90
N GLU A 39 19.08 -11.53 15.91
CA GLU A 39 18.07 -10.48 15.78
C GLU A 39 17.26 -10.48 17.09
N SER A 40 17.26 -9.35 17.79
CA SER A 40 16.64 -9.26 19.10
C SER A 40 15.14 -9.56 18.98
N SER A 41 14.57 -10.11 20.07
CA SER A 41 13.13 -10.39 20.13
C SER A 41 12.29 -9.16 19.76
N GLU A 42 12.77 -7.97 20.13
CA GLU A 42 12.11 -6.68 19.87
C GLU A 42 12.12 -6.31 18.38
N GLU A 43 13.26 -6.45 17.69
CA GLU A 43 13.38 -6.19 16.25
C GLU A 43 12.49 -7.15 15.45
N LYS A 44 12.44 -8.42 15.85
CA LYS A 44 11.55 -9.41 15.24
C LYS A 44 10.08 -9.03 15.44
N SER A 45 9.70 -8.61 16.64
CA SER A 45 8.33 -8.15 16.92
C SER A 45 7.96 -6.90 16.12
N GLU A 46 8.86 -5.93 16.00
CA GLU A 46 8.63 -4.73 15.19
C GLU A 46 8.45 -5.07 13.72
N ARG A 47 9.30 -5.96 13.18
CA ARG A 47 9.19 -6.40 11.79
C ARG A 47 7.85 -7.10 11.52
N LEU A 48 7.41 -7.99 12.41
CA LEU A 48 6.12 -8.67 12.30
C LEU A 48 4.95 -7.67 12.33
N LEU A 49 5.03 -6.65 13.18
CA LEU A 49 4.04 -5.58 13.22
C LEU A 49 4.00 -4.80 11.90
N GLN A 50 5.16 -4.43 11.34
CA GLN A 50 5.21 -3.72 10.07
C GLN A 50 4.66 -4.55 8.90
N GLU A 51 4.97 -5.85 8.86
CA GLU A 51 4.42 -6.77 7.87
C GLU A 51 2.90 -6.91 8.00
N TRP A 52 2.38 -7.03 9.22
CA TRP A 52 0.95 -7.05 9.48
C TRP A 52 0.26 -5.74 9.09
N MET A 53 0.87 -4.59 9.38
CA MET A 53 0.34 -3.28 8.98
C MET A 53 0.26 -3.13 7.46
N LYS A 54 1.30 -3.57 6.74
CA LYS A 54 1.30 -3.61 5.27
C LYS A 54 0.19 -4.51 4.73
N LYS A 55 0.03 -5.71 5.31
CA LYS A 55 -0.99 -6.69 4.90
C LYS A 55 -2.42 -6.18 5.11
N THR A 56 -2.66 -5.49 6.21
CA THR A 56 -3.99 -4.96 6.56
C THR A 56 -4.27 -3.58 5.97
N GLY A 57 -3.29 -2.94 5.33
CA GLY A 57 -3.39 -1.55 4.88
C GLY A 57 -3.44 -0.55 6.03
N SER A 58 -3.10 -0.97 7.26
CA SER A 58 -3.00 -0.10 8.42
C SER A 58 -1.87 0.90 8.24
N LYS A 59 -2.07 2.13 8.71
CA LYS A 59 -1.04 3.18 8.73
C LYS A 59 -0.86 3.72 10.14
N GLN A 60 0.12 4.59 10.33
CA GLN A 60 0.29 5.31 11.59
C GLN A 60 -0.24 6.73 11.48
N CYS A 61 -0.84 7.24 12.55
CA CYS A 61 -1.22 8.64 12.64
C CYS A 61 0.03 9.53 12.47
N PRO A 62 0.01 10.55 11.58
CA PRO A 62 1.19 11.40 11.36
C PRO A 62 1.64 12.14 12.63
N ARG A 63 0.70 12.41 13.57
CA ARG A 63 0.95 13.15 14.81
C ARG A 63 1.39 12.28 15.98
N CYS A 64 0.59 11.27 16.36
CA CYS A 64 0.85 10.47 17.57
C CYS A 64 1.35 9.04 17.31
N LYS A 65 1.56 8.68 16.03
CA LYS A 65 2.07 7.37 15.58
C LYS A 65 1.24 6.13 15.94
N THR A 66 0.10 6.30 16.63
CA THR A 66 -0.86 5.22 16.87
C THR A 66 -1.32 4.61 15.54
N GLY A 67 -1.47 3.29 15.51
CA GLY A 67 -2.03 2.55 14.37
C GLY A 67 -3.45 3.00 14.07
N VAL A 68 -3.71 3.25 12.79
CA VAL A 68 -5.02 3.62 12.24
C VAL A 68 -5.35 2.68 11.10
N THR A 69 -6.55 2.14 11.12
CA THR A 69 -7.13 1.32 10.07
C THR A 69 -8.27 2.07 9.41
N LYS A 70 -8.50 1.79 8.13
CA LYS A 70 -9.74 2.12 7.43
C LYS A 70 -10.43 0.81 7.09
N GLU A 71 -11.75 0.83 6.95
CA GLU A 71 -12.50 -0.32 6.44
C GLU A 71 -11.88 -0.84 5.13
N ASP A 72 -12.04 -2.14 4.89
CA ASP A 72 -11.42 -2.89 3.81
C ASP A 72 -11.52 -2.16 2.45
N ILE A 73 -10.36 -1.82 1.90
CA ILE A 73 -10.22 -1.14 0.60
C ILE A 73 -10.79 -2.02 -0.53
N ALA A 74 -10.88 -3.34 -0.37
CA ALA A 74 -11.45 -4.24 -1.36
C ALA A 74 -12.99 -4.12 -1.49
N ARG A 75 -13.69 -3.66 -0.44
CA ARG A 75 -15.15 -3.46 -0.44
C ARG A 75 -15.55 -2.05 -0.88
N GLN A 76 -14.54 -1.23 -1.11
CA GLN A 76 -14.63 0.19 -1.40
C GLN A 76 -14.85 0.37 -2.93
N ARG A 77 -15.99 0.96 -3.32
CA ARG A 77 -16.50 1.05 -4.70
C ARG A 77 -15.80 2.12 -5.57
N GLY A 78 -14.95 2.99 -5.01
CA GLY A 78 -14.09 3.93 -5.76
C GLY A 78 -13.75 5.26 -5.07
N GLN A 79 -12.69 5.93 -5.58
CA GLN A 79 -12.09 7.17 -5.02
C GLN A 79 -13.07 8.36 -4.88
N ARG A 80 -14.10 8.48 -5.73
CA ARG A 80 -15.14 9.53 -5.63
C ARG A 80 -16.18 9.26 -4.55
N ALA A 81 -16.42 8.00 -4.21
CA ALA A 81 -17.33 7.62 -3.13
C ALA A 81 -16.62 7.57 -1.78
N GLU A 82 -15.29 7.64 -1.76
CA GLU A 82 -14.48 7.32 -0.59
C GLU A 82 -13.72 8.51 -0.04
N CYS A 83 -14.17 8.95 1.13
CA CYS A 83 -13.43 9.94 1.90
C CYS A 83 -12.12 9.34 2.42
N HIS A 84 -10.98 10.00 2.17
CA HIS A 84 -9.71 9.70 2.83
C HIS A 84 -9.48 10.57 4.06
N LYS A 85 -10.37 11.50 4.38
CA LYS A 85 -10.23 12.40 5.53
C LYS A 85 -10.60 11.66 6.81
N MET A 86 -9.67 11.60 7.76
CA MET A 86 -9.83 10.90 9.02
C MET A 86 -9.49 11.81 10.20
N ILE A 87 -10.14 11.55 11.33
CA ILE A 87 -9.78 12.09 12.64
C ILE A 87 -9.16 10.95 13.46
N CYS A 88 -7.98 11.19 14.03
CA CYS A 88 -7.34 10.23 14.92
C CYS A 88 -8.12 10.13 16.24
N ARG A 89 -8.58 8.93 16.62
CA ARG A 89 -9.29 8.71 17.89
C ARG A 89 -8.45 9.06 19.13
N ASN A 90 -7.14 8.85 19.05
CA ASN A 90 -6.20 9.10 20.13
C ASN A 90 -5.90 10.60 20.33
N CYS A 91 -5.43 11.29 19.28
CA CYS A 91 -4.95 12.68 19.40
C CYS A 91 -5.83 13.75 18.70
N ALA A 92 -6.99 13.36 18.16
CA ALA A 92 -7.92 14.21 17.42
C ALA A 92 -7.34 14.91 16.17
N ALA A 93 -6.13 14.52 15.73
CA ALA A 93 -5.54 15.08 14.51
C ALA A 93 -6.41 14.74 13.29
N ARG A 94 -6.67 15.75 12.45
CA ARG A 94 -7.31 15.63 11.14
C ARG A 94 -6.23 15.37 10.11
N PHE A 95 -6.35 14.31 9.32
CA PHE A 95 -5.35 13.97 8.30
C PHE A 95 -5.95 13.16 7.15
N CYS A 96 -5.24 13.09 6.03
CA CYS A 96 -5.59 12.22 4.92
C CYS A 96 -4.98 10.83 5.12
N PHE A 97 -5.80 9.77 5.11
CA PHE A 97 -5.31 8.40 5.21
C PHE A 97 -4.47 7.96 3.99
N LYS A 98 -4.69 8.55 2.81
CA LYS A 98 -3.94 8.21 1.59
C LYS A 98 -2.49 8.70 1.67
N CYS A 99 -2.29 10.02 1.86
CA CYS A 99 -0.97 10.65 1.82
C CYS A 99 -0.40 11.01 3.21
N LEU A 100 -1.15 10.79 4.29
CA LEU A 100 -0.78 11.14 5.67
C LEU A 100 -0.54 12.63 5.94
N ALA A 101 -0.94 13.52 5.02
CA ALA A 101 -0.91 14.96 5.24
C ALA A 101 -1.88 15.36 6.36
N VAL A 102 -1.40 16.18 7.30
CA VAL A 102 -2.24 16.80 8.34
C VAL A 102 -3.09 17.89 7.69
N LEU A 103 -4.39 17.84 7.94
CA LEU A 103 -5.38 18.75 7.35
C LEU A 103 -5.83 19.77 8.41
N THR A 104 -5.94 21.03 8.00
CA THR A 104 -6.41 22.13 8.86
C THR A 104 -7.74 22.66 8.34
N PRO A 105 -8.49 23.47 9.10
CA PRO A 105 -9.75 24.05 8.63
C PRO A 105 -9.64 24.89 7.34
N THR A 106 -8.43 25.23 6.92
CA THR A 106 -8.13 26.04 5.74
C THR A 106 -7.24 25.33 4.70
N SER A 107 -6.83 24.07 4.93
CA SER A 107 -5.89 23.38 4.03
C SER A 107 -6.31 21.96 3.69
N SER A 108 -6.26 21.62 2.39
CA SER A 108 -6.47 20.26 1.87
C SER A 108 -5.25 19.76 1.11
N CYS A 109 -5.15 18.43 0.96
CA CYS A 109 -4.07 17.77 0.21
C CYS A 109 -4.48 17.36 -1.21
N GLY A 110 -5.71 17.68 -1.64
CA GLY A 110 -6.26 17.30 -2.95
C GLY A 110 -6.58 15.80 -3.14
N CYS A 111 -6.29 14.92 -2.18
CA CYS A 111 -6.57 13.48 -2.31
C CYS A 111 -8.06 13.12 -2.22
N THR A 112 -8.89 14.00 -1.66
CA THR A 112 -10.34 13.89 -1.60
C THR A 112 -10.93 15.29 -1.81
N PRO A 113 -11.97 15.46 -2.64
CA PRO A 113 -12.63 16.75 -2.89
C PRO A 113 -13.06 17.49 -1.61
N ASP A 114 -13.12 18.82 -1.65
CA ASP A 114 -13.32 19.66 -0.45
C ASP A 114 -14.73 19.62 0.14
N ASP A 115 -15.72 19.18 -0.63
CA ASP A 115 -17.10 18.90 -0.21
C ASP A 115 -17.19 17.73 0.80
N HIS A 116 -16.18 16.85 0.85
CA HIS A 116 -16.11 15.82 1.88
C HIS A 116 -15.66 16.41 3.24
N GLY A 117 -16.38 16.06 4.30
CA GLY A 117 -15.96 16.29 5.69
C GLY A 117 -15.26 15.10 6.34
N PHE A 118 -15.08 15.20 7.65
CA PHE A 118 -14.61 14.13 8.52
C PHE A 118 -15.78 13.50 9.25
N ILE A 119 -15.60 12.27 9.72
CA ILE A 119 -16.46 11.67 10.75
C ILE A 119 -15.66 11.67 12.05
N ASP A 120 -16.24 12.20 13.12
CA ASP A 120 -15.66 12.13 14.45
C ASP A 120 -15.73 10.68 14.97
N PRO A 121 -14.59 10.03 15.27
CA PRO A 121 -14.56 8.63 15.73
C PRO A 121 -15.12 8.43 17.15
N ARG A 122 -15.36 9.50 17.91
CA ARG A 122 -15.92 9.42 19.27
C ARG A 122 -17.44 9.55 19.26
N THR A 123 -17.97 10.47 18.45
CA THR A 123 -19.39 10.81 18.42
C THR A 123 -20.12 10.22 17.21
N GLY A 124 -19.41 9.86 16.15
CA GLY A 124 -19.99 9.47 14.87
C GLY A 124 -20.53 10.64 14.06
N CYS A 125 -20.44 11.87 14.57
CA CYS A 125 -20.97 13.06 13.90
C CYS A 125 -20.10 13.47 12.71
N PHE A 126 -20.75 14.05 11.70
CA PHE A 126 -20.06 14.68 10.58
C PHE A 126 -19.46 16.02 11.01
N VAL A 127 -18.19 16.25 10.64
CA VAL A 127 -17.44 17.47 10.90
C VAL A 127 -17.01 18.05 9.56
N GLN A 128 -17.50 19.23 9.23
CA GLN A 128 -17.12 19.93 8.00
C GLN A 128 -15.61 20.20 7.99
N HIS A 129 -14.97 20.02 6.83
CA HIS A 129 -13.54 20.29 6.69
C HIS A 129 -13.28 21.79 6.54
N MET A 130 -13.69 22.35 5.40
CA MET A 130 -13.49 23.75 5.08
C MET A 130 -14.65 24.57 5.65
N GLN A 131 -14.34 25.57 6.46
CA GLN A 131 -15.33 26.59 6.82
C GLN A 131 -15.55 27.44 5.57
N GLN A 132 -16.77 27.40 5.01
CA GLN A 132 -17.13 28.33 3.94
C GLN A 132 -17.03 29.75 4.50
N ARG A 133 -16.26 30.60 3.81
CA ARG A 133 -16.13 32.02 4.13
C ARG A 133 -17.36 32.79 3.71
#